data_AF-E9GKH3-F1
#
_entry.id   AF-E9GKH3-F1
#
_cell.length_a   1.000
_cell.length_b   1.000
_cell.length_c   1.000
_cell.angle_alpha   90.00
_cell.angle_beta   90.00
_cell.angle_gamma   90.00
#
_symmetry.space_group_name_H-M   'P 1'
#
loop_
_entity.id
_entity.type
_entity.pdbx_description
1 polymer ?
#
loop_
_entity_poly.entity_id
_entity_poly.type
_entity_poly.pdbx_seq_one_letter_code
_entity_poly.pdbx_strand_id
1 'polypeptide(L)' 'MDDAELTSIFTDSTKAIIVNTPNNPLGKIFKQKELEFIGQLCIKFDALCIMDEVY' A
#
# COMPACT_ATOMS: atom_id res chain seq x y z
N MET A 1 5.25 7.54 -3.95
CA MET A 1 3.86 7.23 -3.60
C MET A 1 3.22 8.56 -3.35
N ASP A 2 2.24 8.91 -4.16
CA ASP A 2 1.38 10.06 -3.95
C ASP A 2 0.07 9.54 -3.36
N ASP A 3 -0.31 10.05 -2.19
CA ASP A 3 -1.48 9.63 -1.43
C ASP A 3 -2.79 9.92 -2.20
N ALA A 4 -2.82 11.03 -2.97
CA ALA A 4 -3.98 11.41 -3.76
C ALA A 4 -4.16 10.47 -4.97
N GLU A 5 -3.05 10.15 -5.65
CA GLU A 5 -3.04 9.19 -6.75
C GLU A 5 -3.50 7.80 -6.26
N LEU A 6 -2.93 7.32 -5.15
CA LEU A 6 -3.29 6.02 -4.58
C LEU A 6 -4.77 5.96 -4.17
N THR A 7 -5.28 7.01 -3.54
CA THR A 7 -6.71 7.07 -3.16
C THR A 7 -7.62 7.02 -4.37
N SER A 8 -7.24 7.69 -5.46
CA SER A 8 -8.06 7.80 -6.67
C SER A 8 -8.27 6.47 -7.41
N ILE A 9 -7.34 5.53 -7.24
CA ILE A 9 -7.39 4.21 -7.89
C ILE A 9 -8.04 3.12 -7.02
N PHE A 10 -8.22 3.37 -5.72
CA PHE A 10 -8.97 2.47 -4.84
C PHE A 10 -10.48 2.62 -5.06
N THR A 11 -11.15 1.48 -5.26
CA THR A 11 -12.60 1.40 -5.47
C THR A 11 -13.18 0.21 -4.70
N ASP A 12 -14.50 0.06 -4.66
CA ASP A 12 -15.17 -1.11 -4.04
C ASP A 12 -14.82 -2.45 -4.74
N SER A 13 -14.26 -2.38 -5.95
CA SER A 13 -13.77 -3.55 -6.69
C SER A 13 -12.31 -3.91 -6.36
N THR A 14 -11.56 -3.03 -5.70
CA THR A 14 -10.19 -3.29 -5.27
C THR A 14 -10.18 -4.36 -4.19
N LYS A 15 -9.56 -5.52 -4.45
CA LYS A 15 -9.52 -6.64 -3.49
C LYS A 15 -8.23 -6.78 -2.73
N ALA A 16 -7.12 -6.26 -3.26
CA ALA A 16 -5.83 -6.32 -2.59
C ALA A 16 -4.87 -5.24 -3.09
N ILE A 17 -3.85 -4.97 -2.27
CA ILE A 17 -2.64 -4.25 -2.62
C ILE A 17 -1.42 -5.09 -2.22
N ILE A 18 -0.36 -5.02 -3.04
CA ILE A 18 0.94 -5.62 -2.73
C ILE A 18 1.90 -4.48 -2.42
N VAL A 19 2.52 -4.51 -1.24
CA VAL A 19 3.50 -3.53 -0.80
C VAL A 19 4.83 -4.22 -0.64
N ASN A 20 5.79 -3.89 -1.50
CA ASN A 20 7.14 -4.42 -1.40
C ASN A 20 8.04 -3.39 -0.71
N THR A 21 8.48 -3.71 0.51
CA THR A 21 9.30 -2.85 1.36
C THR A 21 10.33 -3.68 2.13
N PRO A 22 11.65 -3.40 2.00
CA PRO A 22 12.30 -2.53 1.03
C PRO A 22 11.95 -2.87 -0.43
N ASN A 23 11.62 -1.84 -1.21
CA ASN A 23 11.16 -1.99 -2.59
C ASN A 23 12.30 -2.43 -3.51
N ASN A 24 12.13 -3.54 -4.21
CA ASN A 24 12.96 -3.96 -5.33
C ASN A 24 12.36 -3.42 -6.64
N PRO A 25 13.12 -2.72 -7.51
CA PRO A 25 14.58 -2.51 -7.50
C PRO A 25 15.06 -1.17 -6.92
N LEU A 26 14.16 -0.29 -6.50
CA LEU A 26 14.48 1.12 -6.21
C LEU A 26 15.03 1.35 -4.78
N GLY A 27 14.98 0.35 -3.92
CA GLY A 27 15.44 0.40 -2.53
C GLY A 27 14.58 1.25 -1.60
N LYS A 28 13.38 1.66 -2.01
CA LYS A 28 12.51 2.50 -1.16
C LYS A 28 12.08 1.72 0.09
N ILE A 29 12.32 2.30 1.25
CA ILE A 29 11.74 1.85 2.52
C ILE A 29 10.52 2.73 2.81
N PHE A 30 9.36 2.10 3.00
CA PHE A 30 8.15 2.83 3.36
C PHE A 30 8.23 3.29 4.81
N LYS A 31 7.89 4.57 5.05
CA LYS A 31 7.80 5.11 6.41
C LYS A 31 6.51 4.62 7.06
N GLN A 32 6.50 4.59 8.39
CA GLN A 32 5.32 4.22 9.18
C GLN A 32 4.05 4.95 8.74
N LYS A 33 4.10 6.28 8.53
CA LYS A 33 2.94 7.06 8.08
C LYS A 33 2.40 6.62 6.71
N GLU A 34 3.27 6.20 5.80
CA GLU A 34 2.86 5.72 4.48
C GLU A 34 2.16 4.35 4.59
N LEU A 35 2.67 3.47 5.46
CA LEU A 35 2.05 2.17 5.74
C LEU A 35 0.71 2.33 6.48
N GLU A 36 0.63 3.25 7.43
CA GLU A 36 -0.61 3.59 8.13
C GLU A 36 -1.67 4.09 7.14
N PHE A 37 -1.28 4.93 6.19
CA PHE A 37 -2.17 5.41 5.13
C PHE A 37 -2.69 4.27 4.24
N ILE A 38 -1.81 3.38 3.78
CA ILE A 38 -2.21 2.18 3.02
C ILE A 38 -3.17 1.31 3.84
N GLY A 39 -2.87 1.10 5.13
CA GLY A 39 -3.71 0.35 6.05
C GLY A 39 -5.12 0.94 6.19
N GLN A 40 -5.23 2.27 6.30
CA GLN A 40 -6.51 2.96 6.36
C GLN A 40 -7.34 2.77 5.08
N LEU A 41 -6.71 2.79 3.90
CA LEU A 41 -7.39 2.49 2.64
C LEU A 41 -7.85 1.02 2.60
N CYS A 42 -7.01 0.09 3.02
CA CYS A 42 -7.37 -1.33 3.07
C CYS A 42 -8.58 -1.58 3.99
N ILE A 43 -8.62 -0.94 5.16
CA ILE A 43 -9.77 -1.01 6.07
C ILE A 43 -11.01 -0.39 5.43
N LYS A 44 -10.89 0.78 4.79
CA LYS A 44 -12.01 1.49 4.18
C LYS A 44 -12.68 0.68 3.05
N PHE A 45 -11.88 -0.03 2.25
CA PHE A 45 -12.34 -0.74 1.05
C PHE A 45 -12.45 -2.26 1.24
N ASP A 46 -12.25 -2.76 2.46
CA ASP A 46 -12.20 -4.20 2.77
C ASP A 46 -11.24 -4.96 1.83
N ALA A 47 -10.05 -4.39 1.64
CA ALA A 47 -9.01 -4.92 0.75
C ALA A 47 -7.88 -5.56 1.56
N LEU A 48 -7.30 -6.62 1.03
CA LEU A 48 -6.13 -7.29 1.64
C LEU A 48 -4.85 -6.49 1.38
N CYS A 49 -4.02 -6.34 2.41
CA CYS A 49 -2.66 -5.84 2.25
C CYS A 49 -1.69 -7.03 2.28
N ILE A 50 -0.96 -7.25 1.19
CA ILE A 50 0.07 -8.28 1.09
C ILE A 50 1.43 -7.59 1.17
N MET A 51 2.16 -7.86 2.25
CA MET A 51 3.48 -7.30 2.48
C MET A 51 4.55 -8.26 1.95
N ASP A 52 5.40 -7.75 1.06
CA ASP A 52 6.61 -8.42 0.61
C ASP A 52 7.82 -7.76 1.28
N GLU A 53 8.31 -8.43 2.33
CA GLU A 53 9.37 -7.99 3.25
C GLU A 53 10.59 -8.93 3.20
N VAL A 54 10.93 -9.46 2.02
CA VAL A 54 12.06 -10.39 1.89
C VAL A 54 13.45 -9.74 2.12
N TYR A 55 13.51 -8.41 2.17
CA TYR A 55 14.72 -7.62 2.46
C TYR A 55 14.59 -6.88 3.79
#